data_AF-A0A399SIV9-F1
#
_entry.id   AF-A0A399SIV9-F1
#
_cell.length_a   1.000
_cell.length_b   1.000
_cell.length_c   1.000
_cell.angle_alpha   90.00
_cell.angle_beta   90.00
_cell.angle_gamma   90.00
#
_symmetry.space_group_name_H-M   'P 1'
#
loop_
_entity.id
_entity.type
_entity.pdbx_description
1 polymer ?
#
loop_
_entity_poly.entity_id
_entity_poly.type
_entity_poly.pdbx_seq_one_letter_code
_entity_poly.pdbx_strand_id
1 'polypeptide(L)'
;DGDYVGAVGSGDGALQTSGVVESTPSGTVLIGSSRERVGFDASLRVAVLEELAAKAVRLFPFLVEANAMRSYGGFRPYLPDHLPVVGPDPRLPRLWHASGHEGA
;
A
#
# COMPACT_ATOMS: atom_id res chain seq x y z
N ASP A 1 -15.56 4.76 -6.02
CA ASP A 1 -15.82 3.67 -5.06
C ASP A 1 -14.92 3.79 -3.85
N GLY A 2 -15.50 3.84 -2.66
CA GLY A 2 -14.81 4.00 -1.37
C GLY A 2 -14.01 2.76 -0.91
N ASP A 3 -13.40 2.05 -1.85
CA ASP A 3 -12.64 0.80 -1.65
C ASP A 3 -11.36 1.03 -0.83
N TYR A 4 -10.75 2.20 -0.97
CA TYR A 4 -9.48 2.54 -0.31
C TYR A 4 -9.56 2.49 1.21
N VAL A 5 -10.56 3.15 1.81
CA VAL A 5 -10.75 3.18 3.28
C VAL A 5 -11.09 1.78 3.80
N GLY A 6 -11.82 0.98 3.02
CA GLY A 6 -12.11 -0.42 3.34
C GLY A 6 -10.86 -1.29 3.39
N ALA A 7 -9.98 -1.16 2.40
CA ALA A 7 -8.70 -1.89 2.34
C ALA A 7 -7.74 -1.54 3.49
N VAL A 8 -7.92 -0.39 4.14
CA VAL A 8 -7.08 0.11 5.24
C VAL A 8 -7.61 -0.34 6.57
N GLY A 9 -8.93 -0.23 6.75
CA GLY A 9 -9.62 -0.64 7.97
C GLY A 9 -9.77 -2.16 8.10
N SER A 10 -9.51 -2.94 7.04
CA SER A 10 -9.66 -4.39 7.10
C SER A 10 -8.58 -5.03 7.99
N GLY A 11 -9.03 -5.70 9.06
CA GLY A 11 -8.18 -6.60 9.85
C GLY A 11 -7.90 -7.94 9.18
N ASP A 12 -8.53 -8.21 8.04
CA ASP A 12 -8.38 -9.46 7.29
C ASP A 12 -6.95 -9.59 6.72
N GLY A 13 -6.38 -10.79 6.76
CA GLY A 13 -5.04 -11.07 6.27
C GLY A 13 -4.95 -11.24 4.76
N ALA A 14 -6.11 -11.40 4.12
CA ALA A 14 -6.24 -11.59 2.68
C ALA A 14 -5.79 -10.37 1.87
N LEU A 15 -5.36 -10.64 0.63
CA LEU A 15 -4.97 -9.60 -0.32
C LEU A 15 -6.12 -8.60 -0.53
N GLN A 16 -5.81 -7.33 -0.27
CA GLN A 16 -6.65 -6.20 -0.60
C GLN A 16 -5.95 -5.37 -1.68
N THR A 17 -6.71 -4.90 -2.67
CA THR A 17 -6.21 -3.97 -3.69
C THR A 17 -7.14 -2.76 -3.75
N SER A 18 -6.60 -1.57 -4.02
CA SER A 18 -7.40 -0.38 -4.30
C SER A 18 -6.77 0.36 -5.47
N GLY A 19 -7.56 0.94 -6.37
CA GLY A 19 -7.06 1.67 -7.54
C GLY A 19 -6.61 3.09 -7.19
N VAL A 20 -5.32 3.27 -6.90
CA VAL A 20 -4.64 4.55 -6.74
C VAL A 20 -3.77 4.79 -7.96
N VAL A 21 -3.98 5.90 -8.66
CA VAL A 21 -3.19 6.30 -9.81
C VAL A 21 -2.71 7.73 -9.58
N GLU A 22 -1.41 7.91 -9.51
CA GLU A 22 -0.77 9.20 -9.22
C GLU A 22 0.20 9.56 -10.35
N SER A 23 0.06 10.76 -10.91
CA SER A 23 1.03 11.27 -11.88
C SER A 23 2.22 11.91 -11.17
N THR A 24 3.39 11.79 -11.80
CA THR A 24 4.62 12.41 -11.33
C THR A 24 5.00 13.59 -12.23
N PRO A 25 5.76 14.59 -11.73
CA PRO A 25 6.24 15.70 -12.57
C PRO A 25 7.10 15.27 -13.76
N SER A 26 7.72 14.08 -13.71
CA SER A 26 8.51 13.52 -14.80
C SER A 26 7.67 12.85 -15.90
N GLY A 27 6.34 12.86 -15.77
CA GLY A 27 5.41 12.26 -16.74
C GLY A 27 5.17 10.76 -16.55
N THR A 28 5.79 10.13 -15.55
CA THR A 28 5.46 8.74 -15.17
C THR A 28 4.22 8.69 -14.28
N VAL A 29 3.56 7.52 -14.23
CA VAL A 29 2.46 7.27 -13.31
C VAL A 29 2.83 6.17 -12.30
N LEU A 30 2.44 6.36 -11.06
CA LEU A 30 2.48 5.33 -10.02
C LEU A 30 1.10 4.70 -9.94
N ILE A 31 1.06 3.37 -10.01
CA ILE A 31 -0.16 2.58 -9.88
C ILE A 31 -0.01 1.72 -8.62
N GLY A 32 -0.91 1.94 -7.68
CA GLY A 32 -1.02 1.18 -6.45
C GLY A 32 -2.49 1.05 -6.05
N SER A 33 -2.82 0.59 -4.86
CA SER A 33 -1.92 -0.11 -3.93
C SER A 33 -2.51 -1.47 -3.57
N SER A 34 -1.64 -2.42 -3.22
CA SER A 34 -2.01 -3.69 -2.59
C SER A 34 -1.59 -3.72 -1.13
N ARG A 35 -2.25 -4.58 -0.35
CA ARG A 35 -1.94 -4.92 1.04
C ARG A 35 -2.22 -6.39 1.27
N GLU A 36 -1.33 -7.08 1.96
CA GLU A 36 -1.52 -8.47 2.38
C GLU A 36 -0.64 -8.75 3.60
N ARG A 37 -1.07 -9.68 4.46
CA ARG A 37 -0.30 -10.09 5.64
C ARG A 37 0.48 -11.37 5.34
N VAL A 38 1.64 -11.22 4.71
CA VAL A 38 2.52 -12.33 4.31
C VAL A 38 3.85 -12.38 5.09
N GLY A 39 3.93 -11.63 6.19
CA GLY A 39 5.17 -11.46 6.94
C GLY A 39 6.20 -10.63 6.17
N PHE A 40 7.45 -11.07 6.14
CA PHE A 40 8.56 -10.42 5.44
C PHE A 40 8.89 -11.07 4.08
N ASP A 41 7.92 -11.76 3.47
CA ASP A 41 8.08 -12.24 2.10
C ASP A 41 8.08 -11.04 1.13
N ALA A 42 9.23 -10.78 0.50
CA ALA A 42 9.41 -9.70 -0.45
C ALA A 42 9.09 -10.10 -1.91
N SER A 43 8.56 -11.32 -2.11
CA SER A 43 8.20 -11.83 -3.44
C SER A 43 7.10 -10.98 -4.09
N LEU A 44 7.33 -10.51 -5.32
CA LEU A 44 6.28 -9.91 -6.13
C LEU A 44 5.46 -10.99 -6.83
N ARG A 45 4.13 -10.88 -6.74
CA ARG A 45 3.19 -11.82 -7.37
C ARG A 45 2.59 -11.19 -8.62
N VAL A 46 2.72 -11.86 -9.77
CA VAL A 46 2.19 -11.37 -11.06
C VAL A 46 0.69 -11.10 -10.98
N ALA A 47 -0.08 -11.98 -10.34
CA ALA A 47 -1.52 -11.81 -10.18
C ALA A 47 -1.89 -10.48 -9.47
N VAL A 48 -1.10 -10.03 -8.49
CA VAL A 48 -1.33 -8.73 -7.83
C VAL A 48 -1.09 -7.58 -8.81
N LEU A 49 -0.07 -7.69 -9.66
CA LEU A 49 0.22 -6.67 -10.67
C LEU A 49 -0.87 -6.60 -11.74
N GLU A 50 -1.40 -7.76 -12.16
CA GLU A 50 -2.52 -7.85 -13.11
C GLU A 50 -3.77 -7.17 -12.56
N GLU A 51 -4.12 -7.43 -11.29
CA GLU A 51 -5.26 -6.79 -10.62
C GLU A 51 -5.11 -5.26 -10.53
N LEU A 52 -3.92 -4.78 -10.18
CA LEU A 52 -3.63 -3.34 -10.11
C LEU A 52 -3.70 -2.68 -11.49
N ALA A 53 -3.11 -3.31 -12.52
CA ALA A 53 -3.19 -2.82 -13.90
C ALA A 53 -4.63 -2.78 -14.39
N ALA A 54 -5.42 -3.82 -14.14
CA ALA A 54 -6.82 -3.88 -14.52
C ALA A 54 -7.65 -2.78 -13.82
N LYS A 55 -7.42 -2.54 -12.52
CA LYS A 55 -8.04 -1.42 -11.78
C LYS A 55 -7.66 -0.07 -12.39
N ALA A 56 -6.39 0.15 -12.72
CA ALA A 56 -5.94 1.40 -13.33
C ALA A 56 -6.53 1.64 -14.71
N VAL A 57 -6.58 0.64 -15.59
CA VAL A 57 -7.18 0.75 -16.93
C VAL A 57 -8.68 1.00 -16.85
N ARG A 58 -9.39 0.42 -15.87
CA ARG A 58 -10.82 0.73 -15.63
C ARG A 58 -11.04 2.20 -15.27
N LEU A 59 -10.14 2.80 -14.50
CA LEU A 59 -10.21 4.22 -14.14
C LEU A 59 -9.75 5.14 -15.29
N PHE A 60 -8.69 4.74 -16.00
CA PHE A 60 -8.04 5.51 -17.05
C PHE A 60 -7.73 4.60 -18.25
N PRO A 61 -8.66 4.44 -19.21
CA PRO A 61 -8.54 3.48 -20.30
C PRO A 61 -7.30 3.66 -21.18
N PHE A 62 -6.79 4.90 -21.32
CA PHE A 62 -5.59 5.17 -22.11
C PHE A 62 -4.32 4.49 -21.57
N LEU A 63 -4.34 4.02 -20.31
CA LEU A 63 -3.22 3.29 -19.71
C LEU A 63 -3.04 1.88 -20.30
N VAL A 64 -3.99 1.37 -21.09
CA VAL A 64 -3.84 0.08 -21.78
C VAL A 64 -2.63 0.07 -22.74
N GLU A 65 -2.28 1.23 -23.29
CA GLU A 65 -1.14 1.42 -24.20
C GLU A 65 0.16 1.79 -23.45
N ALA A 66 0.13 1.90 -22.12
CA ALA A 66 1.28 2.32 -21.34
C ALA A 66 2.28 1.17 -21.13
N ASN A 67 3.57 1.49 -21.15
CA ASN A 67 4.62 0.53 -20.84
C ASN A 67 4.85 0.43 -19.33
N ALA A 68 4.83 -0.80 -18.81
CA ALA A 68 5.24 -1.06 -17.43
C ALA A 68 6.77 -0.87 -17.29
N MET A 69 7.18 0.15 -16.54
CA MET A 69 8.61 0.48 -16.39
C MET A 69 9.30 -0.34 -15.29
N ARG A 70 8.61 -0.52 -14.15
CA ARG A 70 9.11 -1.24 -12.96
C ARG A 70 7.96 -1.61 -12.03
N SER A 71 8.18 -2.62 -11.19
CA SER A 71 7.33 -2.98 -10.06
C SER A 71 8.18 -3.07 -8.79
N TYR A 72 7.56 -2.79 -7.64
CA TYR A 72 8.20 -2.87 -6.33
C TYR A 72 7.15 -3.15 -5.25
N GLY A 73 7.61 -3.70 -4.13
CA GLY A 73 6.81 -3.93 -2.93
C GLY A 73 7.53 -3.35 -1.72
N GLY A 74 6.81 -3.20 -0.62
CA GLY A 74 7.36 -2.69 0.63
C GLY A 74 6.53 -3.12 1.83
N PHE A 75 7.18 -3.17 3.01
CA PHE A 75 6.52 -3.51 4.26
C PHE A 75 5.99 -2.24 4.93
N ARG A 76 4.71 -2.26 5.30
CA ARG A 76 4.07 -1.17 6.03
C ARG A 76 4.25 -1.42 7.53
N PRO A 77 4.64 -0.42 8.34
CA PRO A 77 4.75 -0.57 9.78
C PRO A 77 3.32 -0.60 10.38
N TYR A 78 2.71 -1.78 10.37
CA TYR A 78 1.37 -2.08 10.89
C TYR A 78 1.36 -2.16 12.42
N LEU A 79 0.26 -1.73 13.04
CA LEU A 79 -0.04 -1.98 14.44
C LEU A 79 -1.45 -2.57 14.60
N PRO A 80 -1.69 -3.49 15.56
CA PRO A 80 -2.98 -4.19 15.71
C PRO A 80 -4.20 -3.28 15.87
N ASP A 81 -4.01 -2.08 16.44
CA ASP A 81 -5.05 -1.08 16.63
C ASP A 81 -5.16 -0.07 15.47
N HIS A 82 -4.32 -0.22 14.44
CA HIS A 82 -4.23 0.66 13.27
C HIS A 82 -3.89 2.13 13.59
N LEU A 83 -3.34 2.40 14.79
CA LEU A 83 -2.92 3.72 15.21
C LEU A 83 -1.39 3.81 15.29
N PRO A 84 -0.76 4.91 14.85
CA PRO A 84 0.68 5.08 15.03
C PRO A 84 1.03 5.23 16.52
N VAL A 85 2.21 4.75 16.89
CA VAL A 85 2.77 4.95 18.24
C VAL A 85 3.78 6.08 18.19
N VAL A 86 3.41 7.20 18.80
CA VAL A 86 4.23 8.41 18.91
C VAL A 86 4.24 8.87 20.36
N GLY A 87 5.38 8.76 21.04
CA GLY A 87 5.48 9.16 22.45
C GLY A 87 6.61 8.49 23.23
N PRO A 88 6.78 8.85 24.52
CA PRO A 88 7.83 8.28 25.36
C PRO A 88 7.57 6.80 25.70
N ASP A 89 8.64 6.03 25.88
CA ASP A 89 8.53 4.65 26.37
C ASP A 89 8.16 4.65 27.87
N PRO A 90 7.15 3.86 28.30
CA PRO A 90 6.70 3.85 29.69
C PRO A 90 7.68 3.19 30.67
N ARG A 91 8.68 2.44 30.17
CA ARG A 91 9.65 1.68 30.97
C ARG A 91 11.05 2.27 30.91
N LEU A 92 11.38 2.98 29.84
CA LEU A 92 12.73 3.51 29.59
C LEU A 92 12.73 5.03 29.50
N PRO A 93 13.18 5.72 30.56
CA PRO A 93 13.32 7.18 30.54
C PRO A 93 14.17 7.64 29.37
N ARG A 94 13.70 8.68 28.67
CA ARG A 94 14.33 9.30 27.49
C ARG A 94 14.29 8.48 26.18
N LEU A 95 13.65 7.30 26.16
CA LEU A 95 13.33 6.63 24.90
C LEU A 95 12.00 7.15 24.35
N TRP A 96 11.93 7.35 23.03
CA TRP A 96 10.73 7.80 22.31
C TRP A 96 10.46 6.88 21.12
N HIS A 97 9.18 6.64 20.87
CA HIS A 97 8.65 5.90 19.72
C HIS A 97 8.08 6.87 18.70
N ALA A 98 8.26 6.55 17.41
CA ALA A 98 7.68 7.28 16.28
C ALA A 98 7.52 6.31 15.09
N SER A 99 6.65 5.32 15.23
CA SER A 99 6.43 4.24 14.24
C SER A 99 4.94 3.93 14.09
N GLY A 100 4.59 2.92 13.29
CA GLY A 100 3.19 2.50 13.10
C GLY A 100 2.43 3.27 12.02
N HIS A 101 3.13 4.09 11.23
CA HIS A 101 2.53 4.85 10.13
C HIS A 101 2.29 3.95 8.90
N GLU A 102 1.31 3.06 9.00
CA GLU A 102 1.01 2.03 7.98
C GLU A 102 0.51 2.61 6.63
N GLY A 103 0.05 3.86 6.65
CA GLY A 103 -0.57 4.53 5.51
C GLY A 103 -2.07 4.29 5.46
N ALA A 104 -2.80 5.39 5.27
CA ALA A 104 -4.24 5.39 5.05
C ALA A 104 -4.62 4.79 3.73
#